data_AF-A0A1H6J8I2-F1
#
_entry.id   AF-A0A1H6J8I2-F1
#
_cell.length_a   1.000
_cell.length_b   1.000
_cell.length_c   1.000
_cell.angle_alpha   90.00
_cell.angle_beta   90.00
_cell.angle_gamma   90.00
#
_symmetry.space_group_name_H-M   'P 1'
#
loop_
_entity.id
_entity.type
_entity.pdbx_description
1 polymer ?
#
loop_
_entity_poly.entity_id
_entity_poly.type
_entity_poly.pdbx_seq_one_letter_code
_entity_poly.pdbx_strand_id
1 'polypeptide(L)'
;MKNILFKFKKLPGDLLRGTSTLQLPDPEKDLDTFLVQFLPLYQTDNTVSYVNDLYKLLDDDFQDDDDLIKFINYIGGEKSKEEIKNEIKAIENELIAKAYKNFYQLILENKIEIITDAEK
;
A
#
# COMPACT_ATOMS: atom_id res chain seq x y z
N MET A 1 19.96 9.43 -12.14
CA MET A 1 18.83 8.57 -12.53
C MET A 1 17.84 9.42 -13.30
N LYS A 2 17.20 8.91 -14.35
CA LYS A 2 16.15 9.66 -15.05
C LYS A 2 14.98 9.83 -14.07
N ASN A 3 14.54 11.06 -13.84
CA ASN A 3 13.35 11.31 -13.04
C ASN A 3 12.14 10.97 -13.91
N ILE A 4 11.56 9.80 -13.68
CA ILE A 4 10.30 9.42 -14.31
C ILE A 4 9.20 9.97 -13.42
N LEU A 5 8.34 10.80 -14.00
CA LEU A 5 7.19 11.37 -13.33
C LEU A 5 5.92 10.69 -13.85
N PHE A 6 4.85 10.79 -13.08
CA PHE A 6 3.52 10.39 -13.53
C PHE A 6 2.47 11.34 -12.98
N LYS A 7 1.30 11.36 -13.63
CA LYS A 7 0.10 12.01 -13.10
C LYS A 7 -1.16 11.25 -13.51
N PHE A 8 -2.20 11.34 -12.68
CA PHE A 8 -3.54 10.91 -13.07
C PHE A 8 -4.17 11.96 -14.00
N LYS A 9 -4.79 11.51 -15.09
CA LYS A 9 -5.48 12.41 -16.03
C LYS A 9 -6.82 12.92 -15.50
N LYS A 10 -7.41 12.20 -14.55
CA LYS A 10 -8.65 12.55 -13.86
C LYS A 10 -8.50 12.22 -12.38
N LEU A 11 -9.29 12.87 -11.53
CA LEU A 11 -9.29 12.59 -10.10
C LEU A 11 -9.68 11.11 -9.87
N PRO A 12 -8.82 10.30 -9.24
CA PRO A 12 -9.04 8.85 -9.11
C PRO A 12 -10.01 8.47 -7.98
N GLY A 13 -10.63 9.46 -7.31
CA GLY A 13 -11.69 9.25 -6.31
C GLY A 13 -11.21 8.86 -4.91
N ASP A 14 -9.90 8.81 -4.69
CA ASP A 14 -9.26 8.52 -3.40
C ASP A 14 -8.64 9.81 -2.84
N LEU A 15 -8.83 10.10 -1.54
CA LEU A 15 -8.43 11.40 -0.96
C LEU A 15 -6.91 11.62 -1.03
N LEU A 16 -6.11 10.54 -1.00
CA LEU A 16 -4.65 10.63 -1.05
C LEU A 16 -4.10 10.82 -2.47
N ARG A 17 -4.98 10.81 -3.48
CA ARG A 17 -4.58 10.82 -4.88
C ARG A 17 -5.13 12.03 -5.60
N GLY A 18 -4.27 12.73 -6.30
CA GLY A 18 -4.60 13.91 -7.09
C GLY A 18 -4.24 13.75 -8.56
N THR A 19 -4.48 14.82 -9.31
CA THR A 19 -3.99 14.98 -10.69
C THR A 19 -2.63 15.67 -10.76
N SER A 20 -1.99 15.89 -9.61
CA SER A 20 -0.65 16.47 -9.53
C SER A 20 0.40 15.54 -10.14
N THR A 21 1.43 16.14 -10.71
CA THR A 21 2.60 15.40 -11.18
C THR A 21 3.43 14.98 -9.97
N LEU A 22 3.69 13.67 -9.87
CA LEU A 22 4.47 13.05 -8.81
C LEU A 22 5.62 12.26 -9.43
N GLN A 23 6.66 12.00 -8.64
CA GLN A 23 7.68 11.03 -9.03
C GLN A 23 7.05 9.64 -9.08
N LEU A 24 7.35 8.87 -10.12
CA LEU A 24 6.91 7.48 -10.20
C LEU A 24 7.59 6.70 -9.06
N PRO A 25 6.84 6.18 -8.08
CA PRO A 25 7.41 5.48 -6.96
C PRO A 25 8.04 4.17 -7.41
N ASP A 26 9.19 3.85 -6.84
CA ASP A 26 9.90 2.60 -7.05
C ASP A 26 9.51 1.63 -5.92
N PRO A 27 8.73 0.57 -6.20
CA PRO A 27 8.26 -0.36 -5.17
C PRO A 27 9.39 -1.12 -4.45
N GLU A 28 10.61 -1.17 -5.02
CA GLU A 28 11.77 -1.74 -4.31
C GLU A 28 12.39 -0.77 -3.29
N LYS A 29 12.11 0.54 -3.41
CA LYS A 29 12.65 1.59 -2.52
C LYS A 29 11.60 2.20 -1.60
N ASP A 30 10.38 2.35 -2.08
CA ASP A 30 9.26 3.00 -1.41
C ASP A 30 7.95 2.29 -1.80
N LEU A 31 7.74 1.16 -1.13
CA LEU A 31 6.54 0.34 -1.32
C LEU A 31 5.28 1.08 -0.88
N ASP A 32 5.33 1.83 0.22
CA ASP A 32 4.17 2.53 0.78
C ASP A 32 3.63 3.56 -0.21
N THR A 33 4.49 4.40 -0.78
CA THR A 33 4.06 5.36 -1.80
C THR A 33 3.54 4.64 -3.04
N PHE A 34 4.14 3.51 -3.45
CA PHE A 34 3.65 2.72 -4.57
C PHE A 34 2.23 2.19 -4.32
N LEU A 35 1.95 1.62 -3.15
CA LEU A 35 0.63 1.12 -2.76
C LEU A 35 -0.38 2.27 -2.63
N VAL A 36 0.01 3.38 -2.00
CA VAL A 36 -0.84 4.58 -1.86
C VAL A 36 -1.25 5.12 -3.22
N GLN A 37 -0.42 5.04 -4.25
CA GLN A 37 -0.76 5.54 -5.58
C GLN A 37 -1.53 4.51 -6.43
N PHE A 38 -1.19 3.22 -6.34
CA PHE A 38 -1.66 2.22 -7.30
C PHE A 38 -2.54 1.11 -6.75
N LEU A 39 -2.72 0.96 -5.44
CA LEU A 39 -3.67 -0.03 -4.90
C LEU A 39 -5.12 0.48 -5.04
N PRO A 40 -6.06 -0.24 -5.66
CA PRO A 40 -7.45 0.23 -5.70
C PRO A 40 -8.02 0.44 -4.28
N LEU A 41 -8.67 1.59 -4.03
CA LEU A 41 -9.37 1.88 -2.77
C LEU A 41 -8.50 1.76 -1.51
N TYR A 42 -7.23 2.17 -1.58
CA TYR A 42 -6.23 1.99 -0.52
C TYR A 42 -6.74 2.42 0.87
N GLN A 43 -7.42 3.56 0.96
CA GLN A 43 -7.93 4.07 2.24
C GLN A 43 -9.04 3.23 2.88
N THR A 44 -9.82 2.52 2.07
CA THR A 44 -10.96 1.71 2.54
C THR A 44 -10.68 0.22 2.46
N ASP A 45 -9.47 -0.18 2.07
CA ASP A 45 -9.09 -1.58 1.99
C ASP A 45 -8.83 -2.13 3.40
N ASN A 46 -9.75 -3.00 3.85
CA ASN A 46 -9.64 -3.67 5.15
C ASN A 46 -8.35 -4.49 5.26
N THR A 47 -7.80 -4.97 4.14
CA THR A 47 -6.54 -5.71 4.12
C THR A 47 -5.36 -4.82 4.51
N VAL A 48 -5.34 -3.55 4.08
CA VAL A 48 -4.30 -2.59 4.48
C VAL A 48 -4.41 -2.28 5.98
N SER A 49 -5.63 -2.08 6.47
CA SER A 49 -5.88 -1.85 7.90
C SER A 49 -5.42 -3.04 8.75
N TYR A 50 -5.73 -4.26 8.30
CA TYR A 50 -5.31 -5.49 8.98
C TYR A 50 -3.80 -5.65 9.02
N VAL A 51 -3.07 -5.33 7.95
CA VAL A 51 -1.60 -5.36 7.95
C VAL A 51 -1.02 -4.36 8.96
N ASN A 52 -1.53 -3.12 8.99
CA ASN A 52 -1.10 -2.12 9.96
C ASN A 52 -1.33 -2.59 11.41
N ASP A 53 -2.44 -3.26 11.64
CA ASP A 53 -2.78 -3.85 12.93
C ASP A 53 -1.80 -4.98 13.29
N LEU A 54 -1.44 -5.88 12.36
CA LEU A 54 -0.42 -6.90 12.59
C LEU A 54 0.97 -6.32 12.92
N TYR A 55 1.33 -5.18 12.32
CA TYR A 55 2.57 -4.47 12.64
C TYR A 55 2.58 -3.95 14.08
N LYS A 56 1.47 -3.38 14.58
CA LYS A 56 1.35 -2.98 15.99
C LYS A 56 1.57 -4.16 16.94
N LEU A 57 1.09 -5.35 16.56
CA LEU A 57 1.30 -6.56 17.36
C LEU A 57 2.77 -7.01 17.41
N LEU A 58 3.52 -6.79 16.32
CA LEU A 58 4.94 -7.09 16.27
C LEU A 58 5.78 -6.13 17.12
N ASP A 59 5.40 -4.85 17.09
CA ASP A 59 6.10 -3.75 17.76
C ASP A 59 5.69 -3.57 19.23
N ASP A 60 4.71 -4.37 19.70
CA ASP A 60 4.17 -4.33 21.07
C ASP A 60 3.60 -2.95 21.43
N ASP A 61 2.96 -2.31 20.45
CA ASP A 61 2.53 -0.91 20.50
C ASP A 61 1.15 -0.76 21.17
N PHE A 62 0.99 -1.39 22.35
CA PHE A 62 -0.25 -1.40 23.14
C PHE A 62 -0.11 -0.59 24.43
N GLN A 63 -1.22 0.00 24.88
CA GLN A 63 -1.25 0.81 26.09
C GLN A 63 -1.26 -0.04 27.37
N ASP A 64 -1.92 -1.20 27.33
CA ASP A 64 -2.01 -2.16 28.43
C ASP A 64 -2.31 -3.58 27.94
N ASP A 65 -2.26 -4.54 28.87
CA ASP A 65 -2.50 -5.96 28.62
C ASP A 65 -3.96 -6.25 28.20
N ASP A 66 -4.93 -5.43 28.63
CA ASP A 66 -6.34 -5.60 28.25
C ASP A 66 -6.56 -5.27 26.77
N ASP A 67 -5.87 -4.24 26.27
CA ASP A 67 -5.87 -3.86 24.87
C ASP A 67 -5.14 -4.89 24.00
N LEU A 68 -4.04 -5.47 24.48
CA LEU A 68 -3.38 -6.61 23.83
C LEU A 68 -4.33 -7.81 23.72
N ILE A 69 -5.04 -8.18 24.79
CA ILE A 69 -5.98 -9.32 24.80
C ILE A 69 -7.15 -9.08 23.85
N LYS A 70 -7.74 -7.88 23.82
CA LYS A 70 -8.80 -7.54 22.86
C LYS A 70 -8.30 -7.65 21.42
N PHE A 71 -7.08 -7.20 21.18
CA PHE A 71 -6.47 -7.26 19.86
C PHE A 71 -6.19 -8.70 19.40
N ILE A 72 -5.62 -9.54 20.27
CA ILE A 72 -5.41 -10.98 20.01
C ILE A 72 -6.72 -11.68 19.65
N ASN A 73 -7.81 -11.36 20.36
CA ASN A 73 -9.13 -11.90 20.04
C ASN A 73 -9.67 -11.40 18.69
N TYR A 74 -9.43 -10.13 18.34
CA TYR A 74 -9.82 -9.55 17.07
C TYR A 74 -9.12 -10.23 15.87
N ILE A 75 -7.82 -10.51 15.98
CA ILE A 75 -7.05 -11.17 14.92
C ILE A 75 -7.20 -12.70 14.88
N GLY A 76 -8.04 -13.27 15.75
CA GLY A 76 -8.42 -14.68 15.75
C GLY A 76 -7.50 -15.61 16.55
N GLY A 77 -6.74 -15.10 17.51
CA GLY A 77 -5.95 -15.90 18.46
C GLY A 77 -4.49 -15.49 18.56
N GLU A 78 -3.78 -16.13 19.49
CA GLU A 78 -2.34 -15.92 19.67
C GLU A 78 -1.57 -16.43 18.46
N LYS A 79 -0.73 -15.57 17.89
CA LYS A 79 0.20 -15.91 16.81
C LYS A 79 1.62 -15.64 17.30
N SER A 80 2.55 -16.52 16.97
CA SER A 80 3.97 -16.26 17.19
C SER A 80 4.45 -15.09 16.32
N LYS A 81 5.53 -14.42 16.72
CA LYS A 81 6.14 -13.34 15.92
C LYS A 81 6.53 -13.80 14.51
N GLU A 82 6.88 -15.08 14.34
CA GLU A 82 7.20 -15.64 13.04
C GLU A 82 5.96 -15.82 12.16
N GLU A 83 4.85 -16.31 12.73
CA GLU A 83 3.57 -16.41 12.03
C GLU A 83 3.07 -15.04 11.57
N ILE A 84 3.13 -14.02 12.46
CA ILE A 84 2.73 -12.65 12.12
C ILE A 84 3.58 -12.10 10.97
N LYS A 85 4.90 -12.30 11.00
CA LYS A 85 5.80 -11.86 9.91
C LYS A 85 5.50 -12.56 8.59
N ASN A 86 5.25 -13.87 8.62
CA ASN A 86 4.92 -14.64 7.43
C ASN A 86 3.58 -14.20 6.83
N GLU A 87 2.60 -13.91 7.69
CA GLU A 87 1.29 -13.43 7.28
C GLU A 87 1.33 -12.02 6.68
N ILE A 88 2.01 -11.07 7.34
CA ILE A 88 2.28 -9.74 6.80
C ILE A 88 2.90 -9.85 5.42
N LYS A 89 3.97 -10.64 5.29
CA LYS A 89 4.67 -10.82 4.01
C LYS A 89 3.77 -11.42 2.95
N ALA A 90 2.93 -12.39 3.28
CA ALA A 90 1.99 -12.98 2.34
C ALA A 90 0.98 -11.94 1.83
N ILE A 91 0.41 -11.15 2.75
CA ILE A 91 -0.58 -10.13 2.41
C ILE A 91 0.05 -8.98 1.63
N GLU A 92 1.22 -8.50 2.02
CA GLU A 92 1.97 -7.48 1.28
C GLU A 92 2.23 -7.91 -0.17
N ASN A 93 2.63 -9.17 -0.39
CA ASN A 93 2.81 -9.69 -1.74
C ASN A 93 1.50 -9.66 -2.56
N GLU A 94 0.36 -9.95 -1.94
CA GLU A 94 -0.94 -9.83 -2.60
C GLU A 94 -1.30 -8.38 -2.93
N LEU A 95 -1.08 -7.45 -2.00
CA LEU A 95 -1.31 -6.02 -2.19
C LEU A 95 -0.41 -5.45 -3.30
N ILE A 96 0.87 -5.84 -3.31
CA ILE A 96 1.83 -5.52 -4.36
C ILE A 96 1.33 -6.02 -5.72
N ALA A 97 0.94 -7.30 -5.81
CA ALA A 97 0.43 -7.87 -7.05
C ALA A 97 -0.82 -7.15 -7.56
N LYS A 98 -1.75 -6.80 -6.66
CA LYS A 98 -2.95 -5.98 -6.98
C LYS A 98 -2.56 -4.59 -7.47
N ALA A 99 -1.62 -3.93 -6.81
CA ALA A 99 -1.16 -2.59 -7.19
C ALA A 99 -0.47 -2.59 -8.56
N TYR A 100 0.41 -3.55 -8.84
CA TYR A 100 1.02 -3.70 -10.16
C TYR A 100 0.00 -3.96 -11.27
N LYS A 101 -0.97 -4.84 -11.01
CA LYS A 101 -2.05 -5.12 -11.96
C LYS A 101 -2.85 -3.86 -12.26
N ASN A 102 -3.21 -3.09 -11.23
CA ASN A 102 -3.95 -1.84 -11.40
C ASN A 102 -3.10 -0.76 -12.11
N PHE A 103 -1.82 -0.64 -11.76
CA PHE A 103 -0.90 0.25 -12.47
C PHE A 103 -0.89 -0.04 -13.98
N TYR A 104 -0.74 -1.32 -14.35
CA TYR A 104 -0.77 -1.73 -15.75
C TYR A 104 -2.12 -1.43 -16.42
N GLN A 105 -3.24 -1.68 -15.73
CA GLN A 105 -4.58 -1.33 -16.22
C GLN A 105 -4.75 0.18 -16.44
N LEU A 106 -4.27 1.02 -15.51
CA LEU A 106 -4.32 2.47 -15.63
C LEU A 106 -3.54 2.99 -16.85
N ILE A 107 -2.43 2.34 -17.21
CA ILE A 107 -1.68 2.63 -18.44
C ILE A 107 -2.52 2.25 -19.67
N LEU A 108 -3.03 1.01 -19.71
CA LEU A 108 -3.82 0.51 -20.85
C LEU A 108 -5.08 1.35 -21.10
N GLU A 109 -5.75 1.77 -20.03
CA GLU A 109 -6.95 2.62 -20.09
C GLU A 109 -6.62 4.10 -20.28
N ASN A 110 -5.34 4.44 -20.42
CA ASN A 110 -4.85 5.80 -20.62
C ASN A 110 -5.31 6.78 -19.51
N LYS A 111 -5.47 6.27 -18.28
CA LYS A 111 -5.93 7.01 -17.10
C LYS A 111 -4.79 7.71 -16.35
N ILE A 112 -3.56 7.23 -16.53
CA ILE A 112 -2.34 7.88 -16.07
C ILE A 112 -1.46 8.28 -17.26
N GLU A 113 -0.61 9.26 -17.06
CA GLU A 113 0.41 9.70 -18.01
C GLU A 113 1.78 9.50 -17.37
N ILE A 114 2.68 8.80 -18.05
CA ILE A 114 4.09 8.70 -17.66
C ILE A 114 4.86 9.77 -18.43
N ILE A 115 5.54 10.64 -17.69
CA ILE A 115 6.33 11.75 -18.22
C ILE A 115 7.79 11.39 -17.98
N THR A 116 8.50 11.10 -19.06
CA THR A 116 9.95 10.93 -19.03
C THR A 116 10.60 12.26 -19.39
N ASP A 117 11.64 12.67 -18.66
CA ASP A 117 12.56 13.70 -19.15
C ASP A 117 13.26 13.16 -20.41
N ALA A 118 12.57 13.27 -21.52
CA ALA A 118 13.03 12.97 -22.86
C ALA A 118 12.49 14.08 -23.77
N GLU A 119 12.83 15.34 -23.46
CA GLU A 119 12.90 16.48 -24.39
C GLU A 119 13.16 17.78 -23.61
N LYS A 120 14.45 18.10 -23.45
CA LYS A 120 14.93 19.48 -23.58
C LYS A 120 16.02 19.49 -24.64
#